data_AF-A0A4Y2SVD2-F1
#
_entry.id   AF-A0A4Y2SVD2-F1
#
_cell.length_a   1.000
_cell.length_b   1.000
_cell.length_c   1.000
_cell.angle_alpha   90.00
_cell.angle_beta   90.00
_cell.angle_gamma   90.00
#
_symmetry.space_group_name_H-M   'P 1'
#
loop_
_entity.id
_entity.type
_entity.pdbx_description
1 polymer ?
#
loop_
_entity_poly.entity_id
_entity_poly.type
_entity_poly.pdbx_seq_one_letter_code
_entity_poly.pdbx_strand_id
1 'polypeptide(L)'
;MQEGGKVVDYHGCDFFPENWFDIVFVLTTDNTVLYDRLVKRGYTGKKLENNIQCEIFQTLLDEAKSSYDEHIVHKLNSNTPDDMQSNIEQICQWIETYKMNKANG
;
A
#
# COMPACT_ATOMS: atom_id res chain seq x y z
N MET A 1 -22.74 -4.52 -13.49
CA MET A 1 -21.45 -3.81 -13.32
C MET A 1 -21.42 -3.29 -11.90
N GLN A 2 -20.37 -3.62 -11.13
CA GLN A 2 -20.17 -3.01 -9.82
C GLN A 2 -19.65 -1.58 -10.01
N GLU A 3 -19.98 -0.68 -9.10
CA GLU A 3 -19.53 0.71 -9.14
C GLU A 3 -18.04 0.79 -8.75
N GLY A 4 -17.19 1.22 -9.67
CA GLY A 4 -15.74 1.40 -9.45
C GLY A 4 -15.37 2.74 -8.82
N GLY A 5 -14.10 3.15 -8.97
CA GLY A 5 -13.61 4.45 -8.49
C GLY A 5 -13.50 4.54 -6.97
N LYS A 6 -13.19 3.42 -6.32
CA LYS A 6 -13.04 3.31 -4.86
C LYS A 6 -11.55 3.25 -4.51
N VAL A 7 -11.20 3.81 -3.35
CA VAL A 7 -9.89 3.64 -2.71
C VAL A 7 -10.12 2.83 -1.44
N VAL A 8 -9.39 1.73 -1.29
CA VAL A 8 -9.49 0.83 -0.13
C VAL A 8 -8.18 0.92 0.64
N ASP A 9 -8.28 1.09 1.96
CA ASP A 9 -7.13 1.13 2.88
C ASP A 9 -7.29 0.03 3.93
N TYR A 10 -6.37 -0.93 3.92
CA TYR A 10 -6.31 -2.00 4.90
C TYR A 10 -4.87 -2.54 5.02
N HIS A 11 -4.57 -3.22 6.12
CA HIS A 11 -3.24 -3.77 6.43
C HIS A 11 -3.11 -5.26 6.09
N GLY A 12 -3.91 -5.73 5.13
CA GLY A 12 -4.00 -7.11 4.66
C GLY A 12 -4.85 -7.15 3.40
N CYS A 13 -4.63 -8.14 2.56
CA CYS A 13 -5.18 -8.15 1.21
C CYS A 13 -5.51 -9.54 0.64
N ASP A 14 -5.11 -10.62 1.31
CA ASP A 14 -5.32 -12.02 0.88
C ASP A 14 -6.79 -12.46 0.82
N PHE A 15 -7.67 -11.81 1.60
CA PHE A 15 -9.09 -12.14 1.68
C PHE A 15 -9.97 -11.36 0.69
N PHE A 16 -9.42 -10.36 -0.01
CA PHE A 16 -10.18 -9.63 -1.02
C PHE A 16 -10.19 -10.40 -2.36
N PRO A 17 -11.31 -10.35 -3.12
CA PRO A 17 -11.33 -10.91 -4.46
C PRO A 17 -10.32 -10.23 -5.39
N GLU A 18 -9.51 -11.01 -6.10
CA GLU A 18 -8.45 -10.50 -6.99
C GLU A 18 -8.96 -9.49 -8.03
N ASN A 19 -10.20 -9.67 -8.50
CA ASN A 19 -10.81 -8.84 -9.53
C ASN A 19 -11.36 -7.49 -9.03
N TRP A 20 -11.15 -7.13 -7.76
CA TRP A 20 -11.58 -5.84 -7.22
C TRP A 20 -10.65 -4.69 -7.57
N PHE A 21 -9.36 -4.97 -7.80
CA PHE A 21 -8.34 -3.94 -7.87
C PHE A 21 -7.70 -3.85 -9.25
N ASP A 22 -7.73 -2.65 -9.81
CA ASP A 22 -6.99 -2.32 -11.03
C ASP A 22 -5.50 -2.04 -10.73
N ILE A 23 -5.16 -1.72 -9.46
CA ILE A 23 -3.80 -1.47 -8.97
C ILE A 23 -3.75 -1.66 -7.45
N VAL A 24 -2.59 -2.08 -6.94
CA VAL A 24 -2.30 -2.29 -5.52
C VAL A 24 -1.02 -1.54 -5.15
N PHE A 25 -1.08 -0.72 -4.09
CA PHE A 25 0.08 -0.01 -3.56
C PHE A 25 0.40 -0.51 -2.15
N VAL A 26 1.63 -0.96 -1.94
CA VAL A 26 2.13 -1.36 -0.62
C VAL A 26 3.06 -0.26 -0.11
N LEU A 27 2.61 0.48 0.90
CA LEU A 27 3.43 1.48 1.55
C LEU A 27 4.44 0.79 2.47
N THR A 28 5.71 1.18 2.35
CA THR A 28 6.79 0.69 3.21
C THR A 28 7.49 1.84 3.91
N THR A 29 8.02 1.57 5.09
CA THR A 29 8.64 2.58 5.95
C THR A 29 9.88 2.01 6.62
N ASP A 30 10.93 2.81 6.70
CA ASP A 30 12.15 2.49 7.44
C ASP A 30 11.82 2.16 8.89
N ASN A 31 12.44 1.09 9.42
CA ASN A 31 12.08 0.53 10.73
C ASN A 31 12.16 1.55 11.87
N THR A 32 13.16 2.45 11.85
CA THR A 32 13.33 3.49 12.87
C THR A 32 12.19 4.51 12.82
N VAL A 33 11.81 4.94 11.62
CA VAL A 33 10.70 5.87 11.38
C VAL A 33 9.37 5.23 11.78
N LEU A 34 9.15 3.97 11.41
CA LEU A 34 7.95 3.22 11.77
C LEU A 34 7.85 3.02 13.29
N TYR A 35 8.96 2.68 13.95
CA TYR A 35 9.03 2.53 15.40
C TYR A 35 8.59 3.81 16.11
N ASP A 36 9.17 4.95 15.74
CA ASP A 36 8.82 6.24 16.34
C ASP A 36 7.34 6.60 16.13
N ARG A 37 6.77 6.29 14.96
CA ARG A 37 5.35 6.51 14.66
C ARG A 37 4.45 5.64 15.55
N LEU A 38 4.78 4.36 15.71
CA LEU A 38 3.99 3.43 16.52
C LEU A 38 4.07 3.77 18.02
N VAL A 39 5.26 4.12 18.52
CA VAL A 39 5.43 4.59 19.90
C VAL A 39 4.64 5.86 20.16
N LYS A 40 4.67 6.84 19.25
CA LYS A 40 3.83 8.06 19.34
C LYS A 40 2.33 7.77 19.33
N ARG A 41 1.91 6.67 18.70
CA ARG A 41 0.53 6.16 18.73
C ARG A 41 0.20 5.37 20.01
N GLY A 42 1.12 5.26 20.96
CA GLY A 42 0.94 4.56 22.24
C GLY A 42 1.11 3.04 22.16
N TYR A 43 1.71 2.51 21.09
CA TYR A 43 1.97 1.08 20.98
C TYR A 43 3.16 0.71 21.86
N THR A 44 3.02 -0.39 22.61
CA THR A 44 4.04 -0.88 23.54
C THR A 44 4.11 -2.41 23.53
N GLY A 45 5.20 -2.95 24.08
CA GLY A 45 5.45 -4.38 24.25
C GLY A 45 5.28 -5.18 22.95
N LYS A 46 4.68 -6.37 23.06
CA LYS A 46 4.53 -7.33 21.97
C LYS A 46 3.82 -6.75 20.73
N LYS A 47 2.87 -5.83 20.90
CA LYS A 47 2.17 -5.22 19.77
C LYS A 47 3.12 -4.39 18.91
N LEU A 48 3.98 -3.59 19.54
CA LEU A 48 4.99 -2.79 18.85
C LEU A 48 6.00 -3.71 18.15
N GLU A 49 6.55 -4.68 18.87
CA GLU A 49 7.53 -5.64 18.34
C GLU A 49 6.99 -6.40 17.13
N ASN A 50 5.76 -6.93 17.22
CA ASN A 50 5.13 -7.66 16.12
C ASN A 50 4.96 -6.80 14.86
N ASN A 51 4.55 -5.53 15.00
CA ASN A 51 4.35 -4.65 13.85
C ASN A 51 5.70 -4.28 13.18
N ILE A 52 6.75 -4.09 13.96
CA ILE A 52 8.08 -3.83 13.44
C ILE A 52 8.65 -5.07 12.74
N GLN A 53 8.48 -6.25 13.33
CA GLN A 53 8.86 -7.50 12.68
C GLN A 53 8.11 -7.73 11.37
N CYS A 54 6.80 -7.42 11.34
CA CYS A 54 5.97 -7.52 10.14
C CYS A 54 6.57 -6.70 8.97
N GLU A 55 6.98 -5.46 9.23
CA GLU A 55 7.62 -4.57 8.25
C GLU A 55 9.02 -5.08 7.82
N ILE A 56 9.84 -5.50 8.80
CA ILE A 56 11.19 -6.06 8.55
C ILE A 56 11.13 -7.24 7.59
N PHE A 57 10.16 -8.15 7.81
CA PHE A 57 9.97 -9.33 6.98
C PHE A 57 9.21 -9.05 5.68
N GLN A 58 8.85 -7.78 5.39
CA GLN A 58 8.09 -7.39 4.19
C GLN A 58 6.78 -8.18 4.06
N THR A 59 6.16 -8.59 5.17
CA THR A 59 5.06 -9.58 5.18
C THR A 59 3.91 -9.16 4.26
N LEU A 60 3.49 -7.88 4.32
CA LEU A 60 2.39 -7.38 3.49
C LEU A 60 2.76 -7.19 2.01
N LEU A 61 4.04 -6.95 1.71
CA LEU A 61 4.49 -6.88 0.32
C LEU A 61 4.46 -8.27 -0.32
N ASP A 62 4.93 -9.28 0.41
CA ASP A 62 4.93 -10.66 -0.05
C ASP A 62 3.50 -11.20 -0.17
N GLU A 63 2.61 -10.84 0.77
CA GLU A 63 1.18 -11.17 0.71
C GLU A 63 0.51 -10.56 -0.54
N ALA A 64 0.76 -9.27 -0.82
CA ALA A 64 0.22 -8.60 -2.01
C ALA A 64 0.74 -9.25 -3.30
N LYS A 65 2.03 -9.55 -3.39
CA LYS A 65 2.62 -10.23 -4.56
C LYS A 65 2.12 -11.65 -4.75
N SER A 66 1.69 -12.31 -3.68
CA SER A 66 1.12 -13.67 -3.74
C SER A 66 -0.36 -13.66 -4.09
N SER A 67 -1.07 -12.56 -3.79
CA SER A 67 -2.52 -12.45 -3.96
C SER A 67 -2.93 -11.74 -5.25
N TYR A 68 -2.03 -11.01 -5.90
CA TYR A 68 -2.31 -10.24 -7.11
C TYR A 68 -1.21 -10.41 -8.15
N ASP A 69 -1.51 -10.06 -9.41
CA ASP A 69 -0.51 -10.00 -10.47
C ASP A 69 0.60 -9.01 -10.06
N GLU A 70 1.86 -9.46 -10.09
CA GLU A 70 3.01 -8.64 -9.71
C GLU A 70 3.11 -7.34 -10.52
N HIS A 71 2.57 -7.30 -11.74
CA HIS A 71 2.54 -6.11 -12.58
C HIS A 71 1.63 -4.99 -12.06
N ILE A 72 0.66 -5.30 -11.20
CA ILE A 72 -0.24 -4.31 -10.59
C ILE A 72 0.15 -3.99 -9.14
N VAL A 73 1.17 -4.64 -8.58
CA VAL A 73 1.63 -4.44 -7.20
C VAL A 73 2.84 -3.52 -7.18
N HIS A 74 2.69 -2.35 -6.58
CA HIS A 74 3.75 -1.34 -6.51
C HIS A 74 4.11 -1.01 -5.06
N LYS A 75 5.40 -1.13 -4.74
CA LYS A 75 5.95 -0.67 -3.46
C LYS A 75 6.18 0.83 -3.51
N LEU A 76 5.71 1.56 -2.49
CA LEU A 76 5.96 2.99 -2.32
C LEU A 76 6.68 3.25 -0.99
N ASN A 77 7.68 4.12 -1.00
CA ASN A 77 8.31 4.59 0.23
C ASN A 77 7.40 5.60 0.91
N SER A 78 7.34 5.60 2.23
CA SER A 78 6.47 6.50 2.99
C SER A 78 7.14 6.96 4.29
N ASN A 79 8.39 7.43 4.21
CA ASN A 79 9.19 7.83 5.38
C ASN A 79 8.98 9.30 5.76
N THR A 80 8.80 10.15 4.77
CA THR A 80 8.78 11.61 4.91
C THR A 80 7.51 12.22 4.28
N PRO A 81 7.19 13.49 4.62
CA PRO A 81 6.15 14.23 3.91
C PRO A 81 6.41 14.37 2.40
N ASP A 82 7.67 14.43 1.99
CA ASP A 82 8.05 14.53 0.59
C ASP A 82 7.74 13.22 -0.17
N ASP A 83 7.98 12.06 0.47
CA ASP A 83 7.55 10.76 -0.08
C ASP A 83 6.04 10.72 -0.28
N MET A 84 5.27 11.23 0.70
CA MET A 84 3.82 11.31 0.60
C MET A 84 3.37 12.19 -0.58
N GLN A 85 3.99 13.35 -0.77
CA GLN A 85 3.71 14.22 -1.92
C GLN A 85 4.01 13.52 -3.24
N SER A 86 5.18 12.88 -3.35
CA SER A 86 5.55 12.12 -4.55
C SER A 86 4.60 10.95 -4.81
N ASN A 87 4.15 10.24 -3.77
CA ASN A 87 3.20 9.14 -3.89
C ASN A 87 1.83 9.64 -4.41
N ILE A 88 1.35 10.78 -3.91
CA ILE A 88 0.11 11.39 -4.39
C ILE A 88 0.23 11.72 -5.88
N GLU A 89 1.32 12.34 -6.31
CA GLU A 89 1.56 12.70 -7.70
C GLU A 89 1.57 11.45 -8.61
N GLN A 90 2.30 10.41 -8.21
CA GLN A 90 2.38 9.15 -8.95
C GLN A 90 1.01 8.46 -9.07
N ILE A 91 0.25 8.37 -7.98
CA ILE A 91 -1.07 7.72 -7.97
C ILE A 91 -2.06 8.51 -8.83
N CYS A 92 -2.08 9.85 -8.72
CA CYS A 92 -2.94 10.70 -9.53
C CYS A 92 -2.63 10.56 -11.03
N GLN A 93 -1.34 10.60 -11.40
CA GLN A 93 -0.92 10.43 -12.79
C GLN A 93 -1.29 9.04 -13.35
N TRP A 94 -1.18 7.99 -12.52
CA TRP A 94 -1.62 6.65 -12.90
C TRP A 94 -3.15 6.62 -13.15
N ILE A 95 -3.95 7.21 -12.25
CA ILE A 95 -5.41 7.26 -12.39
C ILE A 95 -5.82 7.99 -13.68
N GLU A 96 -5.17 9.11 -14.01
CA GLU A 96 -5.41 9.85 -15.25
C GLU A 96 -5.11 8.99 -16.48
N THR A 97 -3.95 8.35 -16.49
CA THR A 97 -3.53 7.45 -17.57
C THR A 97 -4.48 6.27 -17.74
N TYR A 98 -4.88 5.64 -16.64
CA TYR A 98 -5.84 4.53 -16.64
C TYR A 98 -7.19 4.94 -17.23
N LYS A 99 -7.71 6.12 -16.83
CA LYS A 99 -8.97 6.66 -17.36
C LYS A 99 -8.88 6.95 -18.86
N MET A 100 -7.78 7.52 -19.33
CA MET A 100 -7.57 7.78 -20.76
C MET A 100 -7.53 6.49 -21.58
N ASN A 101 -6.80 5.48 -21.10
CA ASN A 101 -6.69 4.19 -21.78
C ASN A 101 -8.05 3.46 -21.86
N LYS A 102 -8.86 3.52 -20.79
CA LYS A 102 -10.22 2.96 -20.79
C LYS A 102 -11.23 3.73 -21.63
N ALA A 103 -11.00 5.02 -21.90
CA ALA A 103 -11.87 5.81 -22.77
C ALA A 103 -11.57 5.59 -24.25
N ASN A 104 -10.34 5.18 -24.58
CA ASN A 104 -9.85 5.01 -25.95
C ASN A 104 -9.89 3.55 -26.46
N GLY A 105 -10.25 2.58 -25.61
CA GLY A 105 -10.40 1.16 -25.95
C GLY A 105 -11.84 0.71 -25.79
#